data_AF-A0A1V6IYR4-F1
#
_entry.id   AF-A0A1V6IYR4-F1
#
_cell.length_a   1.000
_cell.length_b   1.000
_cell.length_c   1.000
_cell.angle_alpha   90.00
_cell.angle_beta   90.00
_cell.angle_gamma   90.00
#
_symmetry.space_group_name_H-M   'P 1'
#
loop_
_entity.id
_entity.type
_entity.pdbx_description
1 polymer ?
#
loop_
_entity_poly.entity_id
_entity_poly.type
_entity_poly.pdbx_seq_one_letter_code
_entity_poly.pdbx_strand_id
1 'polypeptide(L)'
;MSKDKHQSLVEKLTQFWKPGDEIICTRVFRRSNNSCYLCGNTPLEWHHVLLNPNTNQTIDVEFSCVIDIKKIMEQLDSSQKILFFPQYSEEVKHLNSQHEGTAAIIEFNPRPDVMARMLSNPQDLSYKQVRAILDHTVRFNDDLMTELFHAALDIYIERRYFIYEQLPDSQKNGNVEQSIKNYFREEWERVQSEEYREELYHGHISDEDCPF
;
A
#
# COMPACT_ATOMS: atom_id res chain seq x y z
N MET A 1 -17.18 10.69 -27.15
CA MET A 1 -17.87 9.38 -27.23
C MET A 1 -19.32 9.64 -27.60
N SER A 2 -19.94 8.86 -28.50
CA SER A 2 -21.39 9.02 -28.78
C SER A 2 -22.21 8.72 -27.52
N LYS A 3 -23.34 9.41 -27.32
CA LYS A 3 -24.23 9.22 -26.16
C LYS A 3 -24.67 7.75 -26.03
N ASP A 4 -24.97 7.09 -27.14
CA ASP A 4 -25.44 5.69 -27.14
C ASP A 4 -24.33 4.71 -26.70
N LYS A 5 -23.08 4.99 -27.08
CA LYS A 5 -21.92 4.18 -26.66
C LYS A 5 -21.61 4.38 -25.18
N HIS A 6 -21.77 5.60 -24.66
CA HIS A 6 -21.63 5.88 -23.23
C HIS A 6 -22.67 5.15 -22.40
N GLN A 7 -23.94 5.25 -22.81
CA GLN A 7 -25.04 4.59 -22.12
C GLN A 7 -24.84 3.06 -22.03
N SER A 8 -24.42 2.44 -23.13
CA SER A 8 -24.13 1.00 -23.15
C SER A 8 -22.97 0.59 -22.22
N LEU A 9 -21.93 1.43 -22.07
CA LEU A 9 -20.82 1.17 -21.15
C LEU A 9 -21.26 1.26 -19.69
N VAL A 10 -22.08 2.26 -19.35
CA VAL A 10 -22.65 2.43 -18.01
C VAL A 10 -23.52 1.22 -17.64
N GLU A 11 -24.37 0.75 -18.56
CA GLU A 11 -25.22 -0.43 -18.34
C GLU A 11 -24.40 -1.70 -18.10
N LYS A 12 -23.34 -1.92 -18.88
CA LYS A 12 -22.44 -3.07 -18.65
C LYS A 12 -21.68 -2.96 -17.34
N LEU A 13 -21.16 -1.77 -17.00
CA LEU A 13 -20.43 -1.58 -15.75
C LEU A 13 -21.33 -1.80 -14.54
N THR A 14 -22.56 -1.29 -14.57
CA THR A 14 -23.54 -1.45 -13.47
C THR A 14 -24.01 -2.89 -13.26
N GLN A 15 -23.87 -3.78 -14.26
CA GLN A 15 -24.05 -5.22 -14.08
C GLN A 15 -22.89 -5.87 -13.33
N PHE A 16 -21.67 -5.36 -13.50
CA PHE A 16 -20.46 -5.88 -12.89
C PHE A 16 -20.17 -5.27 -11.51
N TRP A 17 -20.46 -3.98 -11.32
CA TRP A 17 -20.06 -3.18 -10.17
C TRP A 17 -21.22 -2.29 -9.69
N LYS A 18 -21.38 -2.19 -8.36
CA LYS A 18 -22.29 -1.23 -7.72
C LYS A 18 -21.50 -0.22 -6.88
N PRO A 19 -22.03 0.98 -6.64
CA PRO A 19 -21.41 1.94 -5.73
C PRO A 19 -21.06 1.30 -4.38
N GLY A 20 -19.78 1.35 -4.01
CA GLY A 20 -19.23 0.75 -2.79
C GLY A 20 -18.58 -0.62 -2.98
N ASP A 21 -18.78 -1.31 -4.11
CA ASP A 21 -18.08 -2.56 -4.41
C ASP A 21 -16.61 -2.29 -4.74
N GLU A 22 -15.69 -3.10 -4.23
CA GLU A 22 -14.29 -3.04 -4.65
C GLU A 22 -14.10 -3.58 -6.08
N ILE A 23 -13.07 -3.09 -6.77
CA ILE A 23 -12.61 -3.67 -8.04
C ILE A 23 -11.13 -3.94 -7.92
N ILE A 24 -10.73 -5.19 -8.13
CA ILE A 24 -9.33 -5.63 -8.02
C ILE A 24 -8.83 -6.11 -9.37
N CYS A 25 -7.77 -5.51 -9.90
CA CYS A 25 -7.03 -6.04 -11.04
C CYS A 25 -6.14 -7.19 -10.58
N THR A 26 -6.49 -8.40 -11.03
CA THR A 26 -5.83 -9.64 -10.61
C THR A 26 -4.68 -10.03 -11.53
N ARG A 27 -4.75 -9.65 -12.81
CA ARG A 27 -3.74 -9.98 -13.84
C ARG A 27 -3.67 -8.89 -14.89
N VAL A 28 -2.48 -8.67 -15.42
CA VAL A 28 -2.24 -7.83 -16.59
C VAL A 28 -1.44 -8.61 -17.64
N PHE A 29 -1.87 -8.57 -18.90
CA PHE A 29 -1.19 -9.18 -20.04
C PHE A 29 -0.95 -8.14 -21.12
N ARG A 30 0.22 -8.16 -21.78
CA ARG A 30 0.50 -7.22 -22.88
C ARG A 30 -0.40 -7.42 -24.09
N ARG A 31 -0.78 -8.67 -24.38
CA ARG A 31 -1.67 -9.00 -25.50
C ARG A 31 -2.50 -10.24 -25.18
N SER A 32 -3.76 -10.26 -25.57
CA SER A 32 -4.59 -11.47 -25.56
C SER A 32 -5.61 -11.44 -26.70
N ASN A 33 -6.08 -12.62 -27.12
CA ASN A 33 -7.14 -12.75 -28.12
C ASN A 33 -8.55 -12.66 -27.49
N ASN A 34 -8.66 -12.27 -26.22
CA ASN A 34 -9.96 -12.06 -25.59
C ASN A 34 -10.62 -10.80 -26.16
N SER A 35 -11.89 -10.60 -25.82
CA SER A 35 -12.64 -9.40 -26.18
C SER A 35 -12.91 -8.57 -24.94
N CYS A 36 -12.77 -7.25 -25.06
CA CYS A 36 -13.05 -6.34 -23.95
C CYS A 36 -14.53 -6.45 -23.59
N TYR A 37 -14.84 -6.75 -22.32
CA TYR A 37 -16.21 -6.84 -21.83
C TYR A 37 -17.01 -5.57 -22.12
N LEU A 38 -16.38 -4.42 -21.92
CA LEU A 38 -17.00 -3.10 -22.06
C LEU A 38 -17.15 -2.67 -23.53
N CYS A 39 -16.04 -2.52 -24.26
CA CYS A 39 -16.05 -1.96 -25.61
C CYS A 39 -16.12 -2.99 -26.74
N GLY A 40 -15.92 -4.29 -26.45
CA GLY A 40 -15.91 -5.37 -27.46
C GLY A 40 -14.64 -5.49 -28.30
N ASN A 41 -13.64 -4.62 -28.10
CA ASN A 41 -12.38 -4.66 -28.85
C ASN A 41 -11.66 -6.00 -28.69
N THR A 42 -11.08 -6.49 -29.79
CA THR A 42 -10.22 -7.68 -29.84
C THR A 42 -9.22 -7.55 -31.01
N PRO A 43 -7.95 -7.99 -30.86
CA PRO A 43 -7.33 -8.49 -29.64
C PRO A 43 -7.14 -7.37 -28.62
N LEU A 44 -7.03 -7.72 -27.33
CA LEU A 44 -6.73 -6.75 -26.28
C LEU A 44 -5.24 -6.47 -26.24
N GLU A 45 -4.88 -5.19 -26.36
CA GLU A 45 -3.55 -4.68 -26.04
C GLU A 45 -3.57 -4.11 -24.62
N TRP A 46 -2.63 -4.52 -23.77
CA TRP A 46 -2.66 -4.23 -22.32
C TRP A 46 -3.99 -4.66 -21.67
N HIS A 47 -4.21 -5.98 -21.67
CA HIS A 47 -5.35 -6.67 -21.09
C HIS A 47 -5.28 -6.68 -19.56
N HIS A 48 -6.34 -6.20 -18.90
CA HIS A 48 -6.54 -6.22 -17.46
C HIS A 48 -7.68 -7.15 -17.08
N VAL A 49 -7.46 -8.04 -16.12
CA VAL A 49 -8.50 -8.92 -15.56
C VAL A 49 -8.98 -8.33 -14.25
N LEU A 50 -10.18 -7.76 -14.24
CA LEU A 50 -10.79 -7.12 -13.07
C LEU A 50 -11.73 -8.09 -12.36
N LEU A 51 -11.66 -8.14 -11.03
CA LEU A 51 -12.48 -8.93 -10.13
C LEU A 51 -13.34 -8.00 -9.27
N ASN A 52 -14.64 -8.27 -9.20
CA ASN A 52 -15.48 -7.77 -8.12
C ASN A 52 -15.50 -8.83 -7.01
N PRO A 53 -14.91 -8.57 -5.82
CA PRO A 53 -14.83 -9.56 -4.75
C PRO A 53 -16.20 -9.86 -4.10
N ASN A 54 -17.17 -8.95 -4.20
CA ASN A 54 -18.51 -9.15 -3.64
C ASN A 54 -19.34 -10.14 -4.47
N THR A 55 -19.22 -10.08 -5.79
CA THR A 55 -19.95 -10.98 -6.72
C THR A 55 -19.11 -12.15 -7.21
N ASN A 56 -17.80 -12.13 -6.94
CA ASN A 56 -16.80 -13.05 -7.47
C ASN A 56 -16.78 -13.14 -9.01
N GLN A 57 -17.29 -12.11 -9.69
CA GLN A 57 -17.26 -12.03 -11.15
C GLN A 57 -15.93 -11.44 -11.62
N THR A 58 -15.45 -11.93 -12.76
CA THR A 58 -14.26 -11.38 -13.44
C THR A 58 -14.61 -10.89 -14.83
N ILE A 59 -14.04 -9.75 -15.23
CA ILE A 59 -14.15 -9.21 -16.59
C ILE A 59 -12.78 -8.91 -17.17
N ASP A 60 -12.66 -9.12 -18.48
CA ASP A 60 -11.49 -8.77 -19.27
C ASP A 60 -11.69 -7.37 -19.86
N VAL A 61 -10.77 -6.45 -19.61
CA VAL A 61 -10.86 -5.08 -20.14
C VAL A 61 -9.55 -4.59 -20.72
N GLU A 62 -9.66 -3.73 -21.72
CA GLU A 62 -8.52 -3.01 -22.29
C GLU A 62 -8.10 -1.84 -21.38
N PHE A 63 -6.84 -1.41 -21.47
CA PHE A 63 -6.31 -0.28 -20.71
C PHE A 63 -7.21 0.98 -20.76
N SER A 64 -7.68 1.35 -21.95
CA SER A 64 -8.57 2.51 -22.12
C SER A 64 -9.89 2.37 -21.35
N CYS A 65 -10.43 1.14 -21.29
CA CYS A 65 -11.66 0.85 -20.58
C CYS A 65 -11.49 0.89 -19.06
N VAL A 66 -10.29 0.66 -18.52
CA VAL A 66 -9.99 0.86 -17.09
C VAL A 66 -10.17 2.34 -16.71
N ILE A 67 -9.73 3.25 -17.58
CA ILE A 67 -9.91 4.70 -17.40
C ILE A 67 -11.39 5.08 -17.54
N ASP A 68 -12.10 4.51 -18.50
CA ASP A 68 -13.54 4.78 -18.68
C ASP A 68 -14.37 4.29 -17.49
N ILE A 69 -14.02 3.14 -16.89
CA ILE A 69 -14.62 2.68 -15.63
C ILE A 69 -14.49 3.77 -14.56
N LYS A 70 -13.28 4.30 -14.36
CA LYS A 70 -13.06 5.34 -13.36
C LYS A 70 -13.92 6.58 -13.61
N LYS A 71 -13.99 7.06 -14.85
CA LYS A 71 -14.81 8.22 -15.22
C LYS A 71 -16.30 7.99 -14.96
N ILE A 72 -16.80 6.77 -15.23
CA ILE A 72 -18.19 6.41 -14.95
C ILE A 72 -18.43 6.34 -13.44
N MET A 73 -17.50 5.77 -12.67
CA MET A 73 -17.59 5.74 -11.20
C MET A 73 -17.67 7.16 -10.63
N GLU A 74 -16.86 8.09 -11.11
CA GLU A 74 -16.90 9.50 -10.69
C GLU A 74 -18.21 10.20 -11.06
N GLN A 75 -18.79 9.90 -12.23
CA GLN A 75 -20.11 10.40 -12.63
C GLN A 75 -21.24 9.88 -11.73
N LEU A 76 -21.02 8.74 -11.07
CA LEU A 76 -21.93 8.13 -10.11
C LEU A 76 -21.54 8.46 -8.66
N ASP A 77 -20.81 9.58 -8.45
CA ASP A 77 -20.34 10.09 -7.16
C ASP A 77 -19.44 9.13 -6.37
N SER A 78 -18.74 8.20 -7.05
CA SER A 78 -17.76 7.31 -6.42
C SER A 78 -16.32 7.76 -6.68
N SER A 79 -15.62 8.11 -5.59
CA SER A 79 -14.20 8.47 -5.61
C SER A 79 -13.27 7.24 -5.59
N GLN A 80 -13.82 6.03 -5.54
CA GLN A 80 -13.08 4.80 -5.35
C GLN A 80 -12.07 4.53 -6.50
N LYS A 81 -10.95 3.89 -6.15
CA LYS A 81 -9.88 3.52 -7.09
C LYS A 81 -9.96 2.03 -7.42
N ILE A 82 -9.47 1.66 -8.60
CA ILE A 82 -9.28 0.26 -8.96
C ILE A 82 -7.98 -0.23 -8.31
N LEU A 83 -8.04 -1.34 -7.59
CA LEU A 83 -6.93 -1.82 -6.78
C LEU A 83 -6.07 -2.81 -7.56
N PHE A 84 -4.75 -2.71 -7.46
CA PHE A 84 -3.78 -3.53 -8.19
C PHE A 84 -2.79 -4.17 -7.22
N PHE A 85 -2.28 -5.36 -7.55
CA PHE A 85 -1.19 -5.95 -6.76
C PHE A 85 0.12 -5.15 -6.93
N PRO A 86 1.02 -5.14 -5.92
CA PRO A 86 2.27 -4.38 -5.93
C PRO A 86 3.14 -4.57 -7.18
N GLN A 87 3.14 -5.77 -7.77
CA GLN A 87 3.89 -6.09 -8.99
C GLN A 87 3.46 -5.30 -10.24
N TYR A 88 2.29 -4.65 -10.20
CA TYR A 88 1.76 -3.84 -11.30
C TYR A 88 1.92 -2.32 -11.04
N SER A 89 2.95 -1.92 -10.29
CA SER A 89 3.18 -0.53 -9.91
C SER A 89 3.39 0.40 -11.11
N GLU A 90 4.06 -0.09 -12.17
CA GLU A 90 4.28 0.70 -13.39
C GLU A 90 2.97 0.90 -14.17
N GLU A 91 2.12 -0.12 -14.24
CA GLU A 91 0.78 -0.02 -14.81
C GLU A 91 -0.09 0.98 -14.03
N VAL A 92 -0.03 0.97 -12.70
CA VAL A 92 -0.74 1.94 -11.86
C VAL A 92 -0.24 3.36 -12.11
N LYS A 93 1.07 3.58 -12.19
CA LYS A 93 1.64 4.89 -12.57
C LYS A 93 1.17 5.32 -13.96
N HIS A 94 1.15 4.39 -14.91
CA HIS A 94 0.72 4.69 -16.27
C HIS A 94 -0.77 5.08 -16.32
N LEU A 95 -1.66 4.31 -15.69
CA LEU A 95 -3.09 4.63 -15.58
C LEU A 95 -3.31 6.01 -14.93
N ASN A 96 -2.64 6.27 -13.81
CA ASN A 96 -2.76 7.53 -13.08
C ASN A 96 -2.17 8.73 -13.83
N SER A 97 -1.22 8.53 -14.74
CA SER A 97 -0.73 9.61 -15.62
C SER A 97 -1.73 9.99 -16.71
N GLN A 98 -2.68 9.11 -17.06
CA GLN A 98 -3.74 9.38 -18.03
C GLN A 98 -5.00 9.96 -17.37
N HIS A 99 -5.35 9.47 -16.19
CA HIS A 99 -6.45 10.00 -15.38
C HIS A 99 -6.13 9.79 -13.91
N GLU A 100 -5.90 10.88 -13.18
CA GLU A 100 -5.43 10.83 -11.80
C GLU A 100 -6.43 10.09 -10.89
N GLY A 101 -5.92 9.27 -9.98
CA GLY A 101 -6.75 8.53 -9.03
C GLY A 101 -7.48 7.32 -9.63
N THR A 102 -7.19 6.92 -10.87
CA THR A 102 -7.77 5.71 -11.49
C THR A 102 -7.44 4.45 -10.70
N ALA A 103 -6.18 4.28 -10.30
CA ALA A 103 -5.70 3.06 -9.72
C ALA A 103 -4.88 3.29 -8.44
N ALA A 104 -4.88 2.31 -7.55
CA ALA A 104 -4.04 2.25 -6.37
C ALA A 104 -3.49 0.84 -6.18
N ILE A 105 -2.38 0.72 -5.45
CA ILE A 105 -1.87 -0.58 -5.05
C ILE A 105 -2.70 -1.08 -3.86
N ILE A 106 -3.10 -2.35 -3.87
CA ILE A 106 -3.72 -3.03 -2.73
C ILE A 106 -2.72 -2.98 -1.59
N GLU A 107 -3.08 -2.29 -0.52
CA GLU A 107 -2.24 -2.23 0.67
C GLU A 107 -2.60 -3.33 1.68
N PHE A 108 -3.80 -3.95 1.61
CA PHE A 108 -4.30 -4.89 2.63
C PHE A 108 -5.58 -5.68 2.21
N ASN A 109 -5.77 -6.91 2.73
CA ASN A 109 -7.03 -7.70 2.63
C ASN A 109 -7.58 -7.96 4.05
N PRO A 110 -8.75 -7.40 4.42
CA PRO A 110 -9.24 -7.38 5.81
C PRO A 110 -9.91 -8.67 6.28
N ARG A 111 -9.85 -9.74 5.48
CA ARG A 111 -10.43 -11.02 5.87
C ARG A 111 -9.65 -11.66 7.03
N PRO A 112 -10.29 -12.02 8.16
CA PRO A 112 -9.59 -12.58 9.32
C PRO A 112 -8.77 -13.83 9.02
N ASP A 113 -9.26 -14.72 8.15
CA ASP A 113 -8.54 -15.92 7.72
C ASP A 113 -7.28 -15.60 6.90
N VAL A 114 -7.32 -14.52 6.11
CA VAL A 114 -6.17 -14.05 5.34
C VAL A 114 -5.16 -13.37 6.26
N MET A 115 -5.62 -12.54 7.20
CA MET A 115 -4.77 -11.92 8.23
C MET A 115 -4.05 -12.98 9.07
N ALA A 116 -4.78 -13.97 9.59
CA ALA A 116 -4.20 -15.05 10.38
C ALA A 116 -3.11 -15.80 9.60
N ARG A 117 -3.36 -16.11 8.32
CA ARG A 117 -2.37 -16.78 7.46
C ARG A 117 -1.15 -15.89 7.20
N MET A 118 -1.36 -14.60 6.97
CA MET A 118 -0.26 -13.63 6.80
C MET A 118 0.61 -13.55 8.05
N LEU A 119 -0.01 -13.47 9.23
CA LEU A 119 0.69 -13.39 10.52
C LEU A 119 1.39 -14.70 10.90
N SER A 120 0.90 -15.86 10.42
CA SER A 120 1.54 -17.16 10.67
C SER A 120 2.90 -17.34 9.97
N ASN A 121 3.19 -16.56 8.92
CA ASN A 121 4.51 -16.53 8.28
C ASN A 121 4.98 -15.08 8.12
N PRO A 122 5.43 -14.44 9.21
CA PRO A 122 5.56 -12.99 9.26
C PRO A 122 6.74 -12.45 8.44
N GLN A 123 7.71 -13.29 8.07
CA GLN A 123 8.96 -12.87 7.39
C GLN A 123 8.72 -12.08 6.10
N ASP A 124 7.64 -12.39 5.38
CA ASP A 124 7.30 -11.75 4.10
C ASP A 124 6.45 -10.48 4.24
N LEU A 125 6.04 -10.13 5.46
CA LEU A 125 5.20 -8.95 5.69
C LEU A 125 6.02 -7.66 5.62
N SER A 126 5.56 -6.69 4.84
CA SER A 126 6.13 -5.35 4.84
C SER A 126 5.58 -4.50 5.99
N TYR A 127 6.29 -3.43 6.35
CA TYR A 127 5.81 -2.40 7.29
C TYR A 127 4.37 -1.95 6.99
N LYS A 128 4.07 -1.64 5.72
CA LYS A 128 2.74 -1.18 5.32
C LYS A 128 1.64 -2.19 5.61
N GLN A 129 1.92 -3.48 5.37
CA GLN A 129 0.95 -4.55 5.62
C GLN A 129 0.72 -4.76 7.12
N VAL A 130 1.80 -4.75 7.91
CA VAL A 130 1.69 -4.85 9.39
C VAL A 130 0.91 -3.66 9.96
N ARG A 131 1.22 -2.44 9.51
CA ARG A 131 0.52 -1.22 9.91
C ARG A 131 -0.97 -1.27 9.55
N ALA A 132 -1.30 -1.72 8.34
CA ALA A 132 -2.68 -1.83 7.91
C ALA A 132 -3.48 -2.86 8.72
N ILE A 133 -2.87 -3.98 9.12
CA ILE A 133 -3.50 -4.96 10.04
C ILE A 133 -3.81 -4.29 11.38
N LEU A 134 -2.84 -3.57 11.97
CA LEU A 134 -3.03 -2.86 13.25
C LEU A 134 -4.15 -1.82 13.17
N ASP A 135 -4.11 -0.95 12.17
CA ASP A 135 -5.11 0.12 11.99
C ASP A 135 -6.52 -0.41 11.76
N HIS A 136 -6.63 -1.59 11.17
CA HIS A 136 -7.90 -2.28 10.95
C HIS A 136 -8.40 -2.93 12.24
N THR A 137 -7.60 -3.79 12.86
CA THR A 137 -8.00 -4.65 13.98
C THR A 137 -8.28 -3.88 15.26
N VAL A 138 -7.60 -2.75 15.51
CA VAL A 138 -7.81 -1.90 16.72
C VAL A 138 -9.23 -1.34 16.86
N ARG A 139 -10.02 -1.34 15.77
CA ARG A 139 -11.37 -0.77 15.74
C ARG A 139 -12.45 -1.74 16.22
N PHE A 140 -12.08 -2.99 16.45
CA PHE A 140 -13.00 -4.06 16.79
C PHE A 140 -12.81 -4.50 18.25
N ASN A 141 -13.89 -4.93 18.87
CA ASN A 141 -13.91 -5.36 20.28
C ASN A 141 -14.22 -6.86 20.41
N ASP A 142 -14.02 -7.65 19.34
CA ASP A 142 -14.17 -9.10 19.39
C ASP A 142 -12.82 -9.80 19.63
N ASP A 143 -12.90 -10.99 20.23
CA ASP A 143 -11.73 -11.75 20.68
C ASP A 143 -10.78 -12.10 19.51
N LEU A 144 -11.33 -12.49 18.35
CA LEU A 144 -10.53 -12.86 17.19
C LEU A 144 -9.74 -11.68 16.64
N MET A 145 -10.38 -10.52 16.47
CA MET A 145 -9.68 -9.32 16.00
C MET A 145 -8.66 -8.82 17.02
N THR A 146 -8.93 -9.00 18.31
CA THR A 146 -7.99 -8.67 19.39
C THR A 146 -6.73 -9.55 19.31
N GLU A 147 -6.88 -10.85 19.07
CA GLU A 147 -5.74 -11.76 18.87
C GLU A 147 -4.92 -11.36 17.64
N LEU A 148 -5.58 -11.05 16.51
CA LEU A 148 -4.89 -10.61 15.29
C LEU A 148 -4.18 -9.28 15.47
N PHE A 149 -4.76 -8.35 16.23
CA PHE A 149 -4.13 -7.08 16.59
C PHE A 149 -2.83 -7.33 17.36
N HIS A 150 -2.87 -8.16 18.41
CA HIS A 150 -1.69 -8.46 19.22
C HIS A 150 -0.58 -9.16 18.42
N ALA A 151 -0.94 -10.13 17.57
CA ALA A 151 0.04 -10.78 16.70
C ALA A 151 0.71 -9.80 15.71
N ALA A 152 -0.04 -8.85 15.16
CA ALA A 152 0.52 -7.80 14.31
C ALA A 152 1.39 -6.80 15.12
N LEU A 153 0.99 -6.50 16.35
CA LEU A 153 1.70 -5.60 17.25
C LEU A 153 3.06 -6.17 17.65
N ASP A 154 3.13 -7.47 17.92
CA ASP A 154 4.38 -8.16 18.24
C ASP A 154 5.39 -8.00 17.10
N ILE A 155 4.97 -8.24 15.85
CA ILE A 155 5.82 -8.06 14.66
C ILE A 155 6.27 -6.60 14.53
N TYR A 156 5.35 -5.65 14.74
CA TYR A 156 5.62 -4.22 14.65
C TYR A 156 6.70 -3.78 15.65
N ILE A 157 6.63 -4.27 16.89
CA ILE A 157 7.58 -4.00 17.96
C ILE A 157 8.92 -4.70 17.67
N GLU A 158 8.91 -5.99 17.33
CA GLU A 158 10.11 -6.78 17.06
C GLU A 158 10.95 -6.16 15.94
N ARG A 159 10.29 -5.68 14.89
CA ARG A 159 10.93 -5.01 13.73
C ARG A 159 11.20 -3.54 13.95
N ARG A 160 10.80 -3.00 15.10
CA ARG A 160 11.05 -1.62 15.55
C ARG A 160 10.47 -0.57 14.61
N TYR A 161 9.32 -0.86 14.01
CA TYR A 161 8.67 0.07 13.07
C TYR A 161 8.25 1.40 13.72
N PHE A 162 8.09 1.44 15.05
CA PHE A 162 7.88 2.68 15.80
C PHE A 162 9.01 3.71 15.59
N ILE A 163 10.25 3.28 15.37
CA ILE A 163 11.38 4.17 15.08
C ILE A 163 11.12 4.89 13.77
N TYR A 164 10.72 4.15 12.73
CA TYR A 164 10.43 4.71 11.42
C TYR A 164 9.31 5.75 11.45
N GLU A 165 8.27 5.54 12.26
CA GLU A 165 7.17 6.51 12.40
C GLU A 165 7.64 7.82 13.05
N GLN A 166 8.59 7.75 13.98
CA GLN A 166 9.14 8.91 14.70
C GLN A 166 10.18 9.70 13.87
N LEU A 167 10.68 9.15 12.76
CA LEU A 167 11.62 9.86 11.90
C LEU A 167 10.97 11.08 11.23
N PRO A 168 11.72 12.18 11.02
CA PRO A 168 11.31 13.26 10.15
C PRO A 168 11.02 12.74 8.73
N ASP A 169 10.04 13.34 8.04
CA ASP A 169 9.67 12.90 6.69
C ASP A 169 10.81 12.98 5.68
N SER A 170 11.75 13.93 5.87
CA SER A 170 12.97 14.05 5.07
C SER A 170 13.89 12.82 5.17
N GLN A 171 13.76 12.01 6.22
CA GLN A 171 14.55 10.81 6.49
C GLN A 171 13.82 9.50 6.13
N LYS A 172 12.54 9.58 5.75
CA LYS A 172 11.74 8.45 5.28
C LYS A 172 11.95 8.24 3.78
N ASN A 173 12.88 7.35 3.41
CA ASN A 173 13.28 7.15 2.01
C ASN A 173 12.54 5.99 1.29
N GLY A 174 11.46 5.48 1.88
CA GLY A 174 10.69 4.33 1.36
C GLY A 174 11.29 2.95 1.67
N ASN A 175 12.54 2.87 2.14
CA ASN A 175 13.15 1.64 2.66
C ASN A 175 13.21 1.68 4.20
N VAL A 176 12.20 1.09 4.83
CA VAL A 176 11.98 1.16 6.28
C VAL A 176 13.15 0.54 7.05
N GLU A 177 13.61 -0.63 6.62
CA GLU A 177 14.70 -1.35 7.27
C GLU A 177 16.01 -0.56 7.23
N GLN A 178 16.30 0.10 6.10
CA GLN A 178 17.49 0.93 5.98
C GLN A 178 17.38 2.22 6.81
N SER A 179 16.20 2.85 6.86
CA SER A 179 15.96 4.02 7.71
C SER A 179 16.17 3.68 9.20
N ILE A 180 15.66 2.54 9.66
CA ILE A 180 15.86 2.10 11.06
C ILE A 180 17.35 1.81 11.34
N LYS A 181 18.06 1.15 10.41
CA LYS A 181 19.51 0.93 10.56
C LYS A 181 20.30 2.23 10.61
N ASN A 182 19.94 3.20 9.78
CA ASN A 182 20.59 4.51 9.77
C ASN A 182 20.38 5.24 11.10
N TYR A 183 19.16 5.22 11.64
CA TYR A 183 18.84 5.80 12.94
C TYR A 183 19.77 5.26 14.04
N PHE A 184 19.89 3.92 14.17
CA PHE A 184 20.77 3.34 15.19
C PHE A 184 22.25 3.66 14.99
N ARG A 185 22.71 3.74 13.73
CA ARG A 185 24.08 4.15 13.45
C ARG A 185 24.33 5.59 13.89
N GLU A 186 23.42 6.50 13.58
CA GLU A 186 23.52 7.91 13.96
C GLU A 186 23.43 8.14 15.47
N GLU A 187 22.58 7.38 16.18
CA GLU A 187 22.53 7.40 17.65
C GLU A 187 23.83 6.85 18.25
N TRP A 188 24.38 5.76 17.69
CA TRP A 188 25.67 5.21 18.14
C TRP A 188 26.83 6.19 17.93
N GLU A 189 26.91 6.84 16.76
CA GLU A 189 27.91 7.86 16.46
C GLU A 189 27.78 9.07 17.39
N ARG A 190 26.55 9.48 17.74
CA ARG A 190 26.30 10.54 18.72
C ARG A 190 26.82 10.17 20.10
N VAL A 191 26.44 9.00 20.62
CA VAL A 191 26.91 8.53 21.94
C VAL A 191 28.43 8.45 22.00
N GLN A 192 29.09 7.89 20.98
CA GLN A 192 30.56 7.82 20.93
C GLN A 192 31.20 9.22 20.86
N SER A 193 30.59 10.16 20.12
CA SER A 193 31.10 11.54 20.05
C SER A 193 30.91 12.32 21.36
N GLU A 194 29.88 11.99 22.14
CA GLU A 194 29.59 12.57 23.45
C GLU A 194 30.51 11.96 24.53
N GLU A 195 30.68 10.63 24.56
CA GLU A 195 31.65 9.95 25.44
C GLU A 195 33.08 10.42 25.17
N TYR A 196 33.48 10.56 23.89
CA TYR A 196 34.81 11.06 23.53
C TYR A 196 35.00 12.53 23.96
N ARG A 197 33.93 13.33 23.97
CA ARG A 197 33.98 14.70 24.52
C ARG A 197 34.13 14.68 26.04
N GLU A 198 33.42 13.83 26.75
CA GLU A 198 33.54 13.68 28.21
C GLU A 198 34.94 13.18 28.63
N GLU A 199 35.54 12.22 27.91
CA GLU A 199 36.92 11.77 28.14
C GLU A 199 37.96 12.88 27.87
N LEU A 200 37.74 13.72 26.86
CA LEU A 200 38.57 14.90 26.58
C LEU A 200 38.47 15.98 27.68
N TYR A 201 37.31 16.12 28.32
CA TYR A 201 37.13 17.02 29.47
C TYR A 201 37.71 16.45 30.78
N HIS A 202 37.82 15.13 30.91
CA HIS A 202 38.45 14.49 32.07
C HIS A 202 39.96 14.20 31.91
N GLY A 203 40.53 14.40 30.72
CA GLY A 203 41.96 14.20 30.42
C GLY A 203 42.89 15.37 30.75
N HIS A 204 42.38 16.54 31.15
CA HIS A 204 43.19 17.69 31.56
C HIS A 204 42.51 18.49 32.68
N ILE A 205 42.44 17.90 33.87
CA ILE A 205 42.52 18.71 35.10
C ILE A 205 43.90 18.43 35.67
N SER A 206 44.85 19.26 35.26
CA SER A 206 46.08 19.45 36.03
C SER A 206 45.70 20.22 37.28
N ASP A 207 46.07 19.74 38.45
CA ASP A 207 45.86 20.38 39.76
C ASP A 207 46.53 21.76 39.91
N GLU A 208 47.11 22.34 38.84
CA GLU A 208 47.81 23.63 38.89
C GLU A 208 46.98 24.85 38.46
N ASP A 209 45.77 24.71 37.92
CA ASP A 209 44.95 25.86 37.48
C ASP A 209 43.87 26.29 38.50
N CYS A 210 44.19 26.25 39.80
CA CYS A 210 43.47 27.00 40.82
C CYS A 210 44.30 28.19 41.32
N PRO A 211 44.02 29.42 40.86
CA PRO A 211 44.37 30.60 41.61
C PRO A 211 43.12 31.28 42.18
N PHE A 212 43.29 31.73 43.43
CA PHE A 212 42.66 32.92 43.97
C PHE A 212 42.66 34.10 42.97
#